data_AF-A0A7J9UV05-F1
#
_entry.id   AF-A0A7J9UV05-F1
#
_cell.length_a   1.000
_cell.length_b   1.000
_cell.length_c   1.000
_cell.angle_alpha   90.00
_cell.angle_beta   90.00
_cell.angle_gamma   90.00
#
_symmetry.space_group_name_H-M   'P 1'
#
loop_
_entity.id
_entity.type
_entity.pdbx_description
1 polymer ?
#
loop_
_entity_poly.entity_id
_entity_poly.type
_entity_poly.pdbx_seq_one_letter_code
_entity_poly.pdbx_strand_id
1 'polypeptide(L)'
;MLYRSDVPHDGDADPAHVPHWPPATVVDLRTEREAERTSYALRGAERVPYPLHGAAAPDSVRGSDLGAIYRHILESVPERVAAAVGIVVSSPAPVLVHCTAGKDRTGIVIGALLLAAGVAPVDVLADYLRTADNMDAVVQRVARRARPGARPLNPAWLLTPAEAFTEVIKALTLSAHGDVRGWLCAHGTRRDRLDEWAQRFVQPAVRAEAW
;
A
#
# COMPACT_ATOMS: atom_id res chain seq x y z
N MET A 1 -6.00 10.25 -8.68
CA MET A 1 -5.36 9.03 -9.18
C MET A 1 -4.43 8.47 -8.11
N LEU A 2 -4.43 7.15 -7.94
CA LEU A 2 -3.65 6.43 -6.92
C LEU A 2 -2.83 5.35 -7.63
N TYR A 3 -1.53 5.32 -7.37
CA TYR A 3 -0.58 4.36 -7.92
C TYR A 3 0.06 3.55 -6.79
N ARG A 4 0.48 2.32 -7.12
CA ARG A 4 1.27 1.46 -6.23
C ARG A 4 2.41 0.82 -7.00
N SER A 5 3.56 0.64 -6.35
CA SER A 5 4.73 -0.04 -6.93
C SER A 5 5.64 -0.61 -5.85
N ASP A 6 6.66 -1.36 -6.27
CA ASP A 6 7.88 -1.55 -5.49
C ASP A 6 8.68 -0.24 -5.41
N VAL A 7 9.82 -0.25 -4.72
CA VAL A 7 10.61 0.98 -4.52
C VAL A 7 11.15 1.51 -5.86
N PRO A 8 10.89 2.77 -6.27
CA PRO A 8 11.49 3.35 -7.47
C PRO A 8 13.03 3.36 -7.40
N HIS A 9 13.70 3.34 -8.53
CA HIS A 9 15.16 3.45 -8.61
C HIS A 9 15.59 4.52 -9.59
N ASP A 10 16.75 5.11 -9.32
CA ASP A 10 17.40 6.01 -10.26
C ASP A 10 17.70 5.25 -11.57
N GLY A 11 17.26 5.82 -12.69
CA GLY A 11 17.35 5.22 -14.01
C GLY A 11 16.18 4.31 -14.40
N ASP A 12 15.17 4.13 -13.54
CA ASP A 12 13.90 3.55 -13.98
C ASP A 12 13.29 4.40 -15.10
N ALA A 13 12.77 3.74 -16.13
CA ALA A 13 12.02 4.41 -17.18
C ALA A 13 10.63 4.80 -16.66
N ASP A 14 10.12 5.92 -17.16
CA ASP A 14 8.76 6.34 -16.85
C ASP A 14 7.74 5.27 -17.32
N PRO A 15 6.77 4.91 -16.48
CA PRO A 15 5.79 3.89 -16.82
C PRO A 15 4.82 4.41 -17.89
N ALA A 16 5.05 4.01 -19.15
CA ALA A 16 4.28 4.48 -20.31
C ALA A 16 2.76 4.22 -20.23
N HIS A 17 2.32 3.29 -19.38
CA HIS A 17 0.90 2.94 -19.19
C HIS A 17 0.23 3.73 -18.06
N VAL A 18 0.98 4.55 -17.31
CA VAL A 18 0.46 5.35 -16.20
C VAL A 18 0.23 6.78 -16.70
N PRO A 19 -1.03 7.26 -16.69
CA PRO A 19 -1.31 8.64 -17.06
C PRO A 19 -0.72 9.60 -16.01
N HIS A 20 -0.27 10.79 -16.42
CA HIS A 20 0.25 11.81 -15.50
C HIS A 20 1.40 11.32 -14.60
N TRP A 21 2.55 11.06 -15.22
CA TRP A 21 3.81 10.80 -14.54
C TRP A 21 4.74 12.01 -14.66
N PRO A 22 5.51 12.37 -13.61
CA PRO A 22 5.58 11.76 -12.28
C PRO A 22 4.32 12.02 -11.43
N PRO A 23 4.07 11.22 -10.37
CA PRO A 23 3.06 11.56 -9.37
C PRO A 23 3.41 12.88 -8.67
N ALA A 24 2.41 13.59 -8.17
CA ALA A 24 2.64 14.80 -7.36
C ALA A 24 3.22 14.44 -5.98
N THR A 25 2.80 13.31 -5.40
CA THR A 25 3.26 12.85 -4.08
C THR A 25 3.66 11.38 -4.11
N VAL A 26 4.75 11.04 -3.41
CA VAL A 26 5.20 9.67 -3.18
C VAL A 26 5.23 9.37 -1.68
N VAL A 27 4.38 8.46 -1.23
CA VAL A 27 4.37 7.95 0.15
C VAL A 27 5.25 6.72 0.24
N ASP A 28 6.37 6.84 0.95
CA ASP A 28 7.38 5.79 1.13
C ASP A 28 7.19 5.08 2.49
N LEU A 29 6.63 3.87 2.46
CA LEU A 29 6.29 3.09 3.66
C LEU A 29 7.47 2.30 4.25
N ARG A 30 8.67 2.44 3.66
CA ARG A 30 9.85 1.70 4.08
C ARG A 30 10.37 2.16 5.43
N THR A 31 11.01 1.26 6.15
CA THR A 31 11.81 1.63 7.32
C THR A 31 12.98 2.52 6.90
N GLU A 32 13.50 3.33 7.82
CA GLU A 32 14.69 4.17 7.59
C GLU A 32 15.85 3.32 7.04
N ARG A 33 16.10 2.15 7.64
CA ARG A 33 17.13 1.19 7.21
C ARG A 33 16.93 0.66 5.78
N GLU A 34 15.69 0.53 5.32
CA GLU A 34 15.40 0.15 3.93
C GLU A 34 15.58 1.35 2.98
N ALA A 35 15.21 2.55 3.41
CA ALA A 35 15.39 3.79 2.64
C ALA A 35 16.86 4.19 2.48
N GLU A 36 17.68 3.98 3.51
CA GLU A 36 19.14 4.17 3.45
C GLU A 36 19.83 3.15 2.54
N ARG A 37 19.29 1.93 2.45
CA ARG A 37 19.83 0.87 1.58
C ARG A 37 19.55 1.14 0.11
N THR A 38 18.39 1.70 -0.18
CA THR A 38 17.97 2.04 -1.54
C THR A 38 17.38 3.44 -1.54
N SER A 39 18.21 4.45 -1.75
CA SER A 39 17.75 5.80 -2.04
C SER A 39 17.33 5.91 -3.51
N TYR A 40 16.44 6.85 -3.79
CA TYR A 40 16.04 7.22 -5.14
C TYR A 40 15.59 8.69 -5.15
N ALA A 41 15.61 9.31 -6.32
CA ALA A 41 15.01 10.62 -6.55
C ALA A 41 14.02 10.56 -7.72
N LEU A 42 12.75 10.89 -7.45
CA LEU A 42 11.74 11.05 -8.50
C LEU A 42 11.50 12.55 -8.72
N ARG A 43 12.19 13.13 -9.71
CA ARG A 43 12.10 14.57 -10.00
C ARG A 43 10.66 14.94 -10.32
N GLY A 44 10.16 16.02 -9.73
CA GLY A 44 8.78 16.49 -9.92
C GLY A 44 7.77 15.88 -8.96
N ALA A 45 8.19 15.00 -8.04
CA ALA A 45 7.34 14.44 -7.00
C ALA A 45 7.82 14.83 -5.60
N GLU A 46 6.89 15.16 -4.71
CA GLU A 46 7.17 15.34 -3.28
C GLU A 46 7.21 13.97 -2.59
N ARG A 47 8.36 13.59 -2.02
CA ARG A 47 8.48 12.35 -1.24
C ARG A 47 8.11 12.59 0.22
N VAL A 48 7.17 11.81 0.73
CA VAL A 48 6.74 11.76 2.12
C VAL A 48 7.18 10.43 2.74
N PRO A 49 8.31 10.38 3.47
CA PRO A 49 8.73 9.19 4.19
C PRO A 49 7.78 8.93 5.35
N TYR A 50 7.17 7.75 5.37
CA TYR A 50 6.27 7.34 6.44
C TYR A 50 6.49 5.86 6.80
N PRO A 51 7.55 5.54 7.58
CA PRO A 51 7.85 4.17 7.99
C PRO A 51 6.66 3.49 8.67
N LEU A 52 6.07 2.50 8.00
CA LEU A 52 4.85 1.86 8.51
C LEU A 52 5.18 0.82 9.58
N HIS A 53 5.90 -0.24 9.21
CA HIS A 53 6.29 -1.31 10.13
C HIS A 53 7.43 -2.17 9.57
N GLY A 54 8.35 -2.60 10.45
CA GLY A 54 9.52 -3.41 10.05
C GLY A 54 9.24 -4.89 9.81
N ALA A 55 8.13 -5.44 10.33
CA ALA A 55 7.82 -6.88 10.23
C ALA A 55 7.64 -7.38 8.79
N ALA A 56 7.25 -6.49 7.88
CA ALA A 56 7.09 -6.77 6.46
C ALA A 56 8.30 -6.30 5.61
N ALA A 57 9.45 -6.06 6.24
CA ALA A 57 10.70 -5.87 5.54
C ALA A 57 11.26 -7.22 5.03
N PRO A 58 11.96 -7.25 3.88
CA PRO A 58 12.43 -8.51 3.29
C PRO A 58 13.33 -9.34 4.22
N ASP A 59 14.12 -8.69 5.08
CA ASP A 59 15.02 -9.32 6.05
C ASP A 59 14.36 -9.66 7.41
N SER A 60 13.12 -9.21 7.63
CA SER A 60 12.38 -9.36 8.89
C SER A 60 11.39 -10.52 8.89
N VAL A 61 10.85 -10.92 7.74
CA VAL A 61 9.83 -11.98 7.66
C VAL A 61 10.37 -13.30 8.21
N ARG A 62 9.76 -13.75 9.31
CA ARG A 62 10.05 -15.03 9.97
C ARG A 62 8.87 -15.98 9.78
N GLY A 63 9.16 -17.26 9.54
CA GLY A 63 8.13 -18.27 9.29
C GLY A 63 7.40 -18.06 7.96
N SER A 64 6.29 -18.77 7.77
CA SER A 64 5.53 -18.79 6.52
C SER A 64 4.17 -18.10 6.59
N ASP A 65 3.72 -17.68 7.77
CA ASP A 65 2.39 -17.11 7.97
C ASP A 65 2.38 -15.58 7.75
N LEU A 66 2.20 -15.17 6.50
CA LEU A 66 2.00 -13.75 6.16
C LEU A 66 0.71 -13.18 6.78
N GLY A 67 -0.32 -14.00 7.02
CA GLY A 67 -1.56 -13.55 7.65
C GLY A 67 -1.32 -13.11 9.09
N ALA A 68 -0.50 -13.86 9.85
CA ALA A 68 -0.06 -13.45 11.18
C ALA A 68 0.74 -12.13 11.15
N ILE A 69 1.59 -11.91 10.13
CA ILE A 69 2.32 -10.65 9.98
C ILE A 69 1.36 -9.48 9.73
N TYR A 70 0.36 -9.67 8.88
CA TYR A 70 -0.62 -8.62 8.59
C TYR A 70 -1.48 -8.28 9.80
N ARG A 71 -1.99 -9.29 10.52
CA ARG A 71 -2.70 -9.10 11.79
C ARG A 71 -1.83 -8.36 12.80
N HIS A 72 -0.59 -8.80 12.97
CA HIS A 72 0.34 -8.13 13.87
C HIS A 72 0.55 -6.65 13.52
N ILE A 73 0.68 -6.28 12.24
CA ILE A 73 0.80 -4.88 11.83
C ILE A 73 -0.46 -4.09 12.20
N LEU A 74 -1.64 -4.62 11.88
CA LEU A 74 -2.91 -3.94 12.14
C LEU A 74 -3.21 -3.82 13.64
N GLU A 75 -2.78 -4.78 14.46
CA GLU A 75 -3.01 -4.78 15.91
C GLU A 75 -1.96 -3.96 16.68
N SER A 76 -0.70 -3.96 16.24
CA SER A 76 0.39 -3.30 16.96
C SER A 76 0.58 -1.82 16.64
N VAL A 77 0.20 -1.40 15.43
CA VAL A 77 0.35 -0.01 14.98
C VAL A 77 -0.88 0.51 14.20
N PRO A 78 -2.12 0.32 14.70
CA PRO A 78 -3.32 0.72 13.97
C PRO A 78 -3.34 2.21 13.64
N GLU A 79 -2.87 3.08 14.54
CA GLU A 79 -2.79 4.53 14.33
C GLU A 79 -1.82 4.89 13.20
N ARG A 80 -0.74 4.12 13.00
CA ARG A 80 0.18 4.35 11.88
C ARG A 80 -0.45 3.94 10.55
N VAL A 81 -1.19 2.83 10.52
CA VAL A 81 -1.91 2.41 9.31
C VAL A 81 -2.95 3.47 8.94
N ALA A 82 -3.74 3.92 9.91
CA ALA A 82 -4.72 4.98 9.72
C ALA A 82 -4.07 6.30 9.26
N ALA A 83 -2.98 6.72 9.90
CA ALA A 83 -2.27 7.93 9.49
C ALA A 83 -1.64 7.83 8.08
N ALA A 84 -1.15 6.65 7.65
CA ALA A 84 -0.69 6.45 6.28
C ALA A 84 -1.83 6.66 5.27
N VAL A 85 -3.04 6.15 5.57
CA VAL A 85 -4.25 6.43 4.78
C VAL A 85 -4.58 7.92 4.79
N GLY A 86 -4.54 8.55 5.97
CA GLY A 86 -4.76 9.98 6.17
C GLY A 86 -3.84 10.88 5.33
N ILE A 87 -2.56 10.51 5.24
CA ILE A 87 -1.58 11.18 4.38
C ILE A 87 -2.01 11.07 2.92
N VAL A 88 -2.34 9.87 2.42
CA VAL A 88 -2.70 9.66 1.02
C VAL A 88 -3.95 10.43 0.63
N VAL A 89 -5.02 10.37 1.43
CA VAL A 89 -6.28 11.06 1.10
C VAL A 89 -6.16 12.59 1.10
N SER A 90 -5.23 13.11 1.90
CA SER A 90 -4.97 14.56 2.03
C SER A 90 -3.89 15.07 1.07
N SER A 91 -3.16 14.19 0.38
CA SER A 91 -2.06 14.57 -0.51
C SER A 91 -2.54 15.03 -1.89
N PRO A 92 -1.80 15.94 -2.55
CA PRO A 92 -1.99 16.25 -3.97
C PRO A 92 -1.91 14.98 -4.84
N ALA A 93 -2.88 14.82 -5.73
CA ALA A 93 -2.89 13.70 -6.67
C ALA A 93 -2.12 14.06 -7.96
N PRO A 94 -1.55 13.06 -8.69
CA PRO A 94 -1.53 11.63 -8.37
C PRO A 94 -0.62 11.28 -7.18
N VAL A 95 -1.02 10.28 -6.39
CA VAL A 95 -0.21 9.76 -5.26
C VAL A 95 0.32 8.37 -5.60
N LEU A 96 1.63 8.16 -5.44
CA LEU A 96 2.26 6.84 -5.47
C LEU A 96 2.49 6.34 -4.04
N VAL A 97 1.99 5.16 -3.69
CA VAL A 97 2.28 4.49 -2.42
C VAL A 97 3.19 3.30 -2.69
N HIS A 98 4.35 3.23 -2.03
CA HIS A 98 5.25 2.11 -2.22
C HIS A 98 5.88 1.65 -0.90
N CYS A 99 6.44 0.45 -0.93
CA CYS A 99 7.36 -0.06 0.09
C CYS A 99 8.58 -0.64 -0.64
N THR A 100 9.25 -1.66 -0.10
CA THR A 100 10.35 -2.31 -0.83
C THR A 100 9.86 -3.13 -2.01
N ALA A 101 8.79 -3.92 -1.83
CA ALA A 101 8.23 -4.77 -2.89
C ALA A 101 6.89 -4.31 -3.46
N GLY A 102 6.25 -3.32 -2.84
CA GLY A 102 4.90 -2.91 -3.25
C GLY A 102 3.79 -3.89 -2.90
N LYS A 103 4.09 -4.94 -2.12
CA LYS A 103 3.17 -6.03 -1.78
C LYS A 103 2.51 -5.85 -0.41
N ASP A 104 3.27 -6.01 0.68
CA ASP A 104 2.73 -6.16 2.03
C ASP A 104 2.20 -4.85 2.62
N ARG A 105 3.10 -3.93 3.03
CA ARG A 105 2.74 -2.62 3.61
C ARG A 105 1.91 -1.78 2.65
N THR A 106 2.31 -1.78 1.38
CA THR A 106 1.56 -1.12 0.31
C THR A 106 0.18 -1.74 0.16
N GLY A 107 0.07 -3.06 0.14
CA GLY A 107 -1.21 -3.76 0.06
C GLY A 107 -2.14 -3.40 1.21
N ILE A 108 -1.65 -3.35 2.45
CA ILE A 108 -2.46 -2.94 3.62
C ILE A 108 -3.03 -1.53 3.41
N VAL A 109 -2.19 -0.56 3.04
CA VAL A 109 -2.62 0.83 2.85
C VAL A 109 -3.56 0.98 1.64
N ILE A 110 -3.23 0.35 0.50
CA ILE A 110 -4.07 0.37 -0.71
C ILE A 110 -5.41 -0.31 -0.46
N GLY A 111 -5.41 -1.46 0.23
CA GLY A 111 -6.64 -2.17 0.59
C GLY A 111 -7.56 -1.33 1.46
N ALA A 112 -7.01 -0.66 2.47
CA ALA A 112 -7.77 0.27 3.30
C ALA A 112 -8.33 1.46 2.49
N LEU A 113 -7.54 2.04 1.58
CA LEU A 113 -7.98 3.13 0.70
C LEU A 113 -9.11 2.71 -0.25
N LEU A 114 -9.00 1.53 -0.87
CA LEU A 114 -10.01 1.02 -1.79
C LEU A 114 -11.31 0.68 -1.06
N LEU A 115 -11.23 -0.02 0.08
CA LEU A 115 -12.40 -0.30 0.92
C LEU A 115 -13.05 1.01 1.41
N ALA A 116 -12.25 2.01 1.81
CA ALA A 116 -12.79 3.30 2.23
C ALA A 116 -13.48 4.07 1.08
N ALA A 117 -13.03 3.86 -0.16
CA ALA A 117 -13.70 4.37 -1.36
C ALA A 117 -14.99 3.61 -1.71
N GLY A 118 -15.30 2.51 -1.03
CA GLY A 118 -16.48 1.68 -1.29
C GLY A 118 -16.26 0.57 -2.33
N VAL A 119 -15.01 0.26 -2.69
CA VAL A 119 -14.69 -0.85 -3.57
C VAL A 119 -15.00 -2.18 -2.87
N ALA A 120 -15.59 -3.13 -3.60
CA ALA A 120 -15.99 -4.41 -3.03
C ALA A 120 -14.76 -5.22 -2.56
N PRO A 121 -14.86 -5.96 -1.43
CA PRO A 121 -13.76 -6.79 -0.92
C PRO A 121 -13.14 -7.74 -1.95
N VAL A 122 -13.94 -8.29 -2.87
CA VAL A 122 -13.47 -9.18 -3.94
C VAL A 122 -12.56 -8.46 -4.93
N ASP A 123 -12.86 -7.22 -5.27
CA ASP A 123 -12.05 -6.41 -6.19
C ASP A 123 -10.76 -5.91 -5.51
N VAL A 124 -10.83 -5.64 -4.20
CA VAL A 124 -9.65 -5.30 -3.38
C VAL A 124 -8.69 -6.48 -3.29
N LEU A 125 -9.20 -7.70 -3.10
CA LEU A 125 -8.39 -8.90 -3.13
C LEU A 125 -7.81 -9.14 -4.53
N ALA A 126 -8.61 -8.95 -5.58
CA ALA A 126 -8.14 -9.09 -6.96
C ALA A 126 -6.99 -8.11 -7.28
N ASP A 127 -7.09 -6.84 -6.86
CA ASP A 127 -5.98 -5.88 -6.99
C ASP A 127 -4.71 -6.36 -6.29
N TYR A 128 -4.83 -6.83 -5.05
CA TYR A 128 -3.69 -7.37 -4.31
C TYR A 128 -3.02 -8.55 -5.03
N LEU A 129 -3.81 -9.49 -5.56
CA LEU A 129 -3.31 -10.69 -6.22
C LEU A 129 -2.54 -10.40 -7.51
N ARG A 130 -2.80 -9.27 -8.20
CA ARG A 130 -1.99 -8.80 -9.35
C ARG A 130 -0.52 -8.54 -9.00
N THR A 131 -0.19 -8.45 -7.72
CA THR A 131 1.21 -8.32 -7.30
C THR A 131 2.03 -9.56 -7.67
N ALA A 132 1.42 -10.75 -7.71
CA ALA A 132 2.09 -12.01 -8.01
C ALA A 132 2.84 -11.98 -9.36
N ASP A 133 2.22 -11.35 -10.37
CA ASP A 133 2.77 -11.24 -11.73
C ASP A 133 4.14 -10.54 -11.79
N ASN A 134 4.45 -9.72 -10.79
CA ASN A 134 5.67 -8.90 -10.75
C ASN A 134 6.69 -9.42 -9.73
N MET A 135 6.37 -10.41 -8.90
CA MET A 135 7.20 -10.81 -7.76
C MET A 135 8.58 -11.32 -8.18
N ASP A 136 8.68 -12.07 -9.28
CA ASP A 136 9.98 -12.54 -9.78
C ASP A 136 10.93 -11.38 -10.12
N ALA A 137 10.41 -10.35 -10.80
CA ALA A 137 11.19 -9.16 -11.15
C ALA A 137 11.61 -8.36 -9.90
N VAL A 138 10.68 -8.18 -8.95
CA VAL A 138 10.98 -7.52 -7.66
C VAL A 138 12.07 -8.27 -6.90
N VAL A 139 12.02 -9.59 -6.89
CA VAL A 139 12.99 -10.44 -6.17
C VAL A 139 14.37 -10.34 -6.77
N GLN A 140 14.46 -10.39 -8.11
CA GLN A 140 15.72 -10.14 -8.80
C GLN A 140 16.26 -8.74 -8.48
N ARG A 141 15.39 -7.74 -8.38
CA ARG A 141 15.76 -6.34 -8.07
C ARG A 141 16.31 -6.19 -6.65
N VAL A 142 15.69 -6.87 -5.68
CA VAL A 142 16.15 -6.93 -4.28
C VAL A 142 17.45 -7.71 -4.15
N ALA A 143 17.56 -8.87 -4.81
CA ALA A 143 18.75 -9.72 -4.75
C ALA A 143 19.99 -9.01 -5.29
N ARG A 144 19.88 -8.27 -6.40
CA ARG A 144 20.97 -7.45 -6.97
C ARG A 144 21.52 -6.38 -6.03
N ARG A 145 20.77 -6.01 -4.99
CA ARG A 145 21.11 -4.96 -4.02
C ARG A 145 21.39 -5.52 -2.62
N ALA A 146 21.37 -6.85 -2.47
CA ALA A 146 21.73 -7.49 -1.23
C ALA A 146 23.22 -7.25 -0.94
N ARG A 147 23.53 -6.85 0.31
CA ARG A 147 24.94 -6.71 0.75
C ARG A 147 25.59 -8.09 0.85
N PRO A 148 26.92 -8.19 0.69
CA PRO A 148 27.65 -9.41 1.05
C PRO A 148 27.30 -9.84 2.48
N GLY A 149 26.96 -11.13 2.65
CA GLY A 149 26.53 -11.67 3.95
C GLY A 149 25.08 -11.35 4.35
N ALA A 150 24.27 -10.74 3.46
CA ALA A 150 22.84 -10.59 3.69
C ALA A 150 22.17 -11.96 3.87
N ARG A 151 21.21 -12.02 4.80
CA ARG A 151 20.41 -13.23 4.99
C ARG A 151 19.59 -13.51 3.74
N PRO A 152 19.44 -14.79 3.33
CA PRO A 152 18.53 -15.14 2.25
C PRO A 152 17.11 -14.64 2.52
N LEU A 153 16.43 -14.23 1.44
CA LEU A 153 15.01 -13.89 1.51
C LEU A 153 14.21 -15.12 1.93
N ASN A 154 13.25 -14.91 2.82
CA ASN A 154 12.33 -15.97 3.20
C ASN A 154 11.41 -16.29 2.00
N PRO A 155 11.28 -17.56 1.55
CA PRO A 155 10.41 -17.92 0.44
C PRO A 155 8.97 -17.45 0.61
N ALA A 156 8.46 -17.39 1.85
CA ALA A 156 7.11 -16.90 2.11
C ALA A 156 6.93 -15.43 1.71
N TRP A 157 7.98 -14.61 1.74
CA TRP A 157 7.93 -13.23 1.30
C TRP A 157 7.71 -13.09 -0.22
N LEU A 158 8.01 -14.14 -0.99
CA LEU A 158 7.78 -14.20 -2.44
C LEU A 158 6.29 -14.46 -2.77
N LEU A 159 5.57 -15.08 -1.84
CA LEU A 159 4.20 -15.52 -2.06
C LEU A 159 3.20 -14.37 -1.97
N THR A 160 2.09 -14.50 -2.69
CA THR A 160 0.96 -13.54 -2.64
C THR A 160 -0.31 -14.29 -2.21
N PRO A 161 -0.36 -14.87 -0.99
CA PRO A 161 -1.45 -15.75 -0.59
C PRO A 161 -2.74 -14.96 -0.38
N ALA A 162 -3.81 -15.38 -1.05
CA ALA A 162 -5.12 -14.75 -0.97
C ALA A 162 -5.68 -14.82 0.46
N GLU A 163 -5.44 -15.92 1.15
CA GLU A 163 -5.90 -16.19 2.51
C GLU A 163 -5.30 -15.19 3.49
N ALA A 164 -4.00 -14.88 3.36
CA ALA A 164 -3.36 -13.91 4.24
C ALA A 164 -3.97 -12.51 4.07
N PHE A 165 -4.18 -12.08 2.82
CA PHE A 165 -4.73 -10.74 2.56
C PHE A 165 -6.22 -10.64 2.88
N THR A 166 -6.95 -11.76 2.82
CA THR A 166 -8.32 -11.84 3.30
C THR A 166 -8.40 -11.49 4.80
N GLU A 167 -7.38 -11.81 5.60
CA GLU A 167 -7.33 -11.40 7.01
C GLU A 167 -7.20 -9.88 7.18
N VAL A 168 -6.51 -9.18 6.26
CA VAL A 168 -6.49 -7.69 6.24
C VAL A 168 -7.88 -7.14 5.99
N ILE A 169 -8.56 -7.67 4.97
CA ILE A 169 -9.92 -7.25 4.62
C ILE A 169 -10.85 -7.47 5.80
N LYS A 170 -10.86 -8.67 6.40
CA LYS A 170 -11.69 -9.00 7.57
C LYS A 170 -11.40 -8.09 8.74
N ALA A 171 -10.13 -7.85 9.08
CA ALA A 171 -9.75 -7.00 10.19
C ALA A 171 -10.26 -5.56 10.03
N LEU A 172 -10.27 -5.04 8.79
CA LEU A 172 -10.76 -3.70 8.50
C LEU A 172 -12.29 -3.63 8.41
N THR A 173 -12.96 -4.63 7.82
CA THR A 173 -14.41 -4.58 7.55
C THR A 173 -15.28 -5.16 8.65
N LEU A 174 -14.79 -6.15 9.41
CA LEU A 174 -15.53 -6.81 10.49
C LEU A 174 -15.10 -6.28 11.87
N SER A 175 -14.44 -5.14 11.91
CA SER A 175 -13.99 -4.53 13.16
C SER A 175 -15.17 -4.12 14.04
N ALA A 176 -14.92 -3.97 15.34
CA ALA A 176 -15.90 -3.42 16.28
C ALA A 176 -16.34 -1.98 15.94
N HIS A 177 -15.68 -1.33 14.98
CA HIS A 177 -15.98 0.02 14.51
C HIS A 177 -16.96 0.05 13.31
N GLY A 178 -17.56 -1.09 12.97
CA GLY A 178 -18.65 -1.21 12.01
C GLY A 178 -18.19 -1.38 10.56
N ASP A 179 -17.34 -0.49 10.06
CA ASP A 179 -16.74 -0.59 8.73
C ASP A 179 -15.29 -0.07 8.73
N VAL A 180 -14.65 -0.12 7.56
CA VAL A 180 -13.27 0.37 7.38
C VAL A 180 -13.12 1.86 7.69
N ARG A 181 -14.14 2.70 7.40
CA ARG A 181 -14.07 4.14 7.69
C ARG A 181 -14.18 4.38 9.18
N GLY A 182 -15.03 3.64 9.87
CA GLY A 182 -15.14 3.61 11.32
C GLY A 182 -13.81 3.21 11.96
N TRP A 183 -13.19 2.13 11.47
CA TRP A 183 -11.86 1.70 11.91
C TRP A 183 -10.82 2.81 11.72
N LEU A 184 -10.73 3.39 10.53
CA LEU A 184 -9.79 4.48 10.23
C LEU A 184 -10.03 5.73 11.09
N CYS A 185 -11.29 6.08 11.36
CA CYS A 185 -11.64 7.20 12.24
C CYS A 185 -11.29 6.93 13.70
N ALA A 186 -11.56 5.72 14.19
CA ALA A 186 -11.21 5.30 15.55
C ALA A 186 -9.69 5.38 15.81
N HIS A 187 -8.89 5.23 14.76
CA HIS A 187 -7.43 5.30 14.81
C HIS A 187 -6.84 6.62 14.28
N GLY A 188 -7.65 7.67 14.17
CA GLY A 188 -7.17 9.05 13.99
C GLY A 188 -7.24 9.63 12.58
N THR A 189 -7.77 8.90 11.59
CA THR A 189 -8.06 9.49 10.28
C THR A 189 -9.31 10.37 10.36
N ARG A 190 -9.28 11.55 9.73
CA ARG A 190 -10.45 12.43 9.75
C ARG A 190 -11.55 11.94 8.80
N ARG A 191 -12.81 11.98 9.27
CA ARG A 191 -13.98 11.53 8.52
C ARG A 191 -14.20 12.33 7.23
N ASP A 192 -14.06 13.66 7.29
CA ASP A 192 -14.24 14.55 6.14
C ASP A 192 -13.30 14.20 4.98
N ARG A 193 -12.04 13.86 5.28
CA ARG A 193 -11.07 13.42 4.27
C ARG A 193 -11.41 12.07 3.65
N LEU A 194 -12.01 11.14 4.40
CA LEU A 194 -12.48 9.86 3.86
C LEU A 194 -13.72 10.02 2.99
N ASP A 195 -14.60 10.98 3.33
CA ASP A 195 -15.77 11.28 2.52
C ASP A 195 -15.37 11.98 1.20
N GLU A 196 -14.46 12.96 1.25
CA GLU A 196 -13.83 13.55 0.06
C GLU A 196 -13.14 12.50 -0.79
N TRP A 197 -12.42 11.56 -0.17
CA TRP A 197 -11.75 10.47 -0.87
C TRP A 197 -12.72 9.62 -1.67
N ALA A 198 -13.83 9.20 -1.05
CA ALA A 198 -14.83 8.37 -1.71
C ALA A 198 -15.53 9.10 -2.87
N GLN A 199 -15.80 10.39 -2.72
CA GLN A 199 -16.41 11.21 -3.77
C GLN A 199 -15.56 11.28 -5.04
N ARG A 200 -14.24 11.04 -4.96
CA ARG A 200 -13.35 10.98 -6.14
C ARG A 200 -13.65 9.79 -7.07
N PHE A 201 -14.39 8.79 -6.60
CA PHE A 201 -14.65 7.54 -7.33
C PHE A 201 -16.14 7.30 -7.61
N VAL A 202 -17.02 8.09 -7.02
CA VAL A 202 -18.45 8.09 -7.37
C VAL A 202 -18.60 8.88 -8.66
N GLN A 203 -18.97 8.22 -9.76
CA GLN A 203 -19.42 8.97 -10.94
C GLN A 203 -20.66 9.79 -10.55
N PRO A 204 -20.77 11.06 -10.98
CA PRO A 204 -22.02 11.77 -10.82
C PRO A 204 -23.12 10.92 -11.46
N ALA A 205 -24.18 10.64 -10.71
CA ALA A 205 -25.36 9.99 -11.28
C ALA A 205 -25.73 10.74 -12.55
N VAL A 206 -25.70 10.05 -13.70
CA VAL A 206 -26.23 10.58 -14.95
C VAL A 206 -27.65 11.03 -14.61
N ARG A 207 -27.89 12.34 -14.59
CA ARG A 207 -29.24 12.87 -14.46
C ARG A 207 -30.00 12.25 -15.62
N ALA A 208 -30.91 11.33 -15.33
CA ALA A 208 -31.89 10.90 -16.31
C ALA A 208 -32.66 12.16 -16.69
N GLU A 209 -32.32 12.75 -17.83
CA GLU A 209 -33.16 13.75 -18.46
C GLU A 209 -34.49 13.07 -18.74
N ALA A 210 -35.50 13.47 -17.98
CA ALA A 210 -36.87 13.11 -18.24
C ALA A 210 -37.23 13.70 -19.61
N TRP A 211 -37.49 12.81 -20.57
CA TRP A 211 -38.15 13.12 -21.83
C TRP A 211 -39.66 13.23 -21.60
#